data_AF-A0A7C1E4I9-F1
#
_entry.id   AF-A0A7C1E4I9-F1
#
_cell.length_a   1.000
_cell.length_b   1.000
_cell.length_c   1.000
_cell.angle_alpha   90.00
_cell.angle_beta   90.00
_cell.angle_gamma   90.00
#
_symmetry.space_group_name_H-M   'P 1'
#
loop_
_entity.id
_entity.type
_entity.pdbx_description
1 polymer ?
#
loop_
_entity_poly.entity_id
_entity_poly.type
_entity_poly.pdbx_seq_one_letter_code
_entity_poly.pdbx_strand_id
1 'polypeptide(L)'
;MFEIRERDAAGRIGRLETAHGTITTPTVLPVVNPGHQDLAPVDMTRLGAQAVITNSYIIHRTPRLRRTALEEGVHRLIGFPGPVMTDSGSFQMYEYGGRLDPLEIVAFQRDIGSDMGTILDVFSLDADRARAEREVAQTLERARDSVPLKGDMLLACTVQGGTYADLRRRCARALAGVEADLHPIGGVVPIMEQQRYGDLAAIVAAAKKGLPPHRPVHLFGAGHPLVFPLAVALGCDLFDSAAYAKYAQDGRLMLPEGTVRLAELEELPCACPVCSLHTAEELREMEPEERRAALARHNLHVTFAEMRRIREAIRGGWLWELVEQRARSHPRLLEALAVVQGEKRWLEQYEPVSKTRALLYTGRFSLHRPLIHRLHRRILERYAFSFDRTLVVDEEGKPFTRRHPEWARLRATVLVRGPLGLIPLELEDMYPVAQSVFPETLDGSSRRVADSFSRRLLRRAPPVVEEAPGDAEDFDLRKIRAVADVQFGPGAGEALFSGEMELVKSSTTGKIRNVYCDGRHVASLRAGDGLFTLKLAGGQRLHAALPPPRLRVVLHPDAVPFVAEGKSVFAKFVVDADPGLRPCDEVLVVDQQDGLVAVGQCRLNRQEMLAFDRGMAVKTREGSA
;
A
#
# COMPACT_ATOMS: atom_id res chain seq x y z
N MET A 1 17.61 -3.29 -7.86
CA MET A 1 16.43 -3.84 -8.60
C MET A 1 15.24 -3.99 -7.63
N PHE A 2 14.01 -3.58 -7.98
CA PHE A 2 12.80 -3.65 -7.12
C PHE A 2 11.60 -4.37 -7.76
N GLU A 3 10.85 -5.17 -6.99
CA GLU A 3 9.60 -5.81 -7.41
C GLU A 3 8.57 -5.89 -6.26
N ILE A 4 7.28 -5.97 -6.58
CA ILE A 4 6.19 -6.11 -5.60
C ILE A 4 5.83 -7.60 -5.43
N ARG A 5 5.70 -8.05 -4.18
CA ARG A 5 5.28 -9.41 -3.82
C ARG A 5 3.86 -9.46 -3.29
N GLU A 6 3.53 -8.58 -2.34
CA GLU A 6 2.19 -8.48 -1.74
C GLU A 6 1.81 -7.01 -1.54
N ARG A 7 0.53 -6.71 -1.37
CA ARG A 7 0.06 -5.34 -1.15
C ARG A 7 -1.22 -5.26 -0.32
N ASP A 8 -1.36 -4.13 0.35
CA ASP A 8 -2.62 -3.65 0.92
C ASP A 8 -2.57 -2.12 1.02
N ALA A 9 -3.72 -1.44 0.86
CA ALA A 9 -3.76 0.00 0.64
C ALA A 9 -2.84 0.42 -0.54
N ALA A 10 -2.07 1.50 -0.40
CA ALA A 10 -0.94 1.79 -1.29
C ALA A 10 0.39 1.19 -0.78
N GLY A 11 0.36 0.46 0.33
CA GLY A 11 1.49 -0.23 0.92
C GLY A 11 1.79 -1.54 0.21
N ARG A 12 3.07 -1.92 0.21
CA ARG A 12 3.55 -3.07 -0.55
C ARG A 12 4.72 -3.74 0.14
N ILE A 13 4.70 -5.07 0.13
CA ILE A 13 5.87 -5.87 0.42
C ILE A 13 6.63 -6.03 -0.88
N GLY A 14 7.84 -5.48 -0.91
CA GLY A 14 8.71 -5.57 -2.07
C GLY A 14 10.05 -6.22 -1.75
N ARG A 15 10.78 -6.52 -2.82
CA ARG A 15 12.13 -7.06 -2.77
C ARG A 15 13.06 -6.09 -3.48
N LEU A 16 13.98 -5.46 -2.74
CA LEU A 16 14.99 -4.54 -3.25
C LEU A 16 16.35 -5.24 -3.25
N GLU A 17 16.90 -5.50 -4.44
CA GLU A 17 18.25 -6.02 -4.63
C GLU A 17 19.28 -4.90 -4.67
N THR A 18 20.39 -5.14 -3.96
CA THR A 18 21.58 -4.30 -3.85
C THR A 18 22.82 -5.18 -4.04
N ALA A 19 24.02 -4.60 -4.13
CA ALA A 19 25.25 -5.37 -4.34
C ALA A 19 25.55 -6.34 -3.18
N HIS A 20 25.29 -5.94 -1.94
CA HIS A 20 25.58 -6.75 -0.74
C HIS A 20 24.36 -7.44 -0.13
N GLY A 21 23.26 -7.59 -0.88
CA GLY A 21 22.13 -8.39 -0.43
C GLY A 21 20.77 -7.90 -0.89
N THR A 22 19.74 -8.52 -0.33
CA THR A 22 18.33 -8.22 -0.64
C THR A 22 17.64 -7.66 0.60
N ILE A 23 16.90 -6.57 0.42
CA ILE A 23 16.08 -5.92 1.44
C ILE A 23 14.60 -6.24 1.18
N THR A 24 13.88 -6.68 2.21
CA THR A 24 12.42 -6.83 2.16
C THR A 24 11.76 -5.55 2.67
N THR A 25 10.95 -4.89 1.83
CA THR A 25 10.19 -3.69 2.21
C THR A 25 8.78 -4.06 2.71
N PRO A 26 8.10 -3.19 3.50
CA PRO A 26 8.66 -2.05 4.20
C PRO A 26 9.63 -2.46 5.31
N THR A 27 10.68 -1.66 5.52
CA THR A 27 11.62 -1.85 6.62
C THR A 27 12.32 -0.54 7.01
N VAL A 28 13.01 -0.57 8.15
CA VAL A 28 13.81 0.53 8.68
C VAL A 28 15.31 0.23 8.52
N LEU A 29 16.08 1.27 8.25
CA LEU A 29 17.54 1.28 8.22
C LEU A 29 18.01 2.00 9.49
N PRO A 30 18.56 1.28 10.50
CA PRO A 30 19.17 1.93 11.66
C PRO A 30 20.29 2.87 11.23
N VAL A 31 20.28 4.09 11.75
CA VAL A 31 21.36 5.07 11.51
C VAL A 31 22.54 4.72 12.40
N VAL A 32 23.68 4.40 11.79
CA VAL A 32 24.92 4.10 12.49
C VAL A 32 25.86 5.30 12.41
N ASN A 33 26.22 5.85 13.57
CA ASN A 33 27.27 6.86 13.66
C ASN A 33 28.64 6.18 13.60
N PRO A 34 29.51 6.53 12.63
CA PRO A 34 30.82 5.89 12.48
C PRO A 34 31.80 6.25 13.61
N GLY A 35 31.55 7.31 14.38
CA GLY A 35 32.39 7.75 15.49
C GLY A 35 31.99 7.21 16.86
N HIS A 36 30.74 6.78 17.04
CA HIS A 36 30.23 6.25 18.31
C HIS A 36 29.08 5.27 18.08
N GLN A 37 29.17 4.07 18.64
CA GLN A 37 28.19 3.01 18.46
C GLN A 37 27.76 2.43 19.81
N ASP A 38 26.56 2.74 20.27
CA ASP A 38 25.99 2.13 21.50
C ASP A 38 25.69 0.63 21.31
N LEU A 39 25.56 0.18 20.06
CA LEU A 39 25.37 -1.21 19.67
C LEU A 39 26.24 -1.51 18.45
N ALA A 40 26.93 -2.65 18.48
CA ALA A 40 27.68 -3.13 17.33
C ALA A 40 26.73 -3.37 16.14
N PRO A 41 26.99 -2.83 14.94
CA PRO A 41 26.10 -2.98 13.78
C PRO A 41 25.83 -4.43 13.39
N VAL A 42 26.81 -5.33 13.57
CA VAL A 42 26.61 -6.77 13.37
C VAL A 42 25.49 -7.34 14.24
N ASP A 43 25.30 -6.85 15.47
CA ASP A 43 24.23 -7.32 16.36
C ASP A 43 22.85 -6.89 15.89
N MET A 44 22.75 -5.80 15.11
CA MET A 44 21.47 -5.33 14.57
C MET A 44 20.87 -6.33 13.58
N THR A 45 21.70 -7.17 12.94
CA THR A 45 21.23 -8.25 12.05
C THR A 45 20.31 -9.22 12.78
N ARG A 46 20.64 -9.56 14.04
CA ARG A 46 19.83 -10.45 14.90
C ARG A 46 18.50 -9.84 15.31
N LEU A 47 18.39 -8.51 15.28
CA LEU A 47 17.15 -7.77 15.58
C LEU A 47 16.21 -7.67 14.36
N GLY A 48 16.75 -7.92 13.16
CA GLY A 48 16.04 -7.88 11.90
C GLY A 48 16.53 -6.81 10.92
N ALA A 49 17.65 -6.13 11.20
CA ALA A 49 18.25 -5.18 10.26
C ALA A 49 18.81 -5.93 9.05
N GLN A 50 18.21 -5.69 7.88
CA GLN A 50 18.72 -6.17 6.59
C GLN A 50 19.62 -5.15 5.92
N ALA A 51 19.59 -3.88 6.35
CA ALA A 51 20.39 -2.79 5.84
C ALA A 51 20.55 -1.74 6.95
N VAL A 52 21.60 -0.93 6.87
CA VAL A 52 21.82 0.23 7.75
C VAL A 52 22.07 1.47 6.91
N ILE A 53 21.98 2.64 7.54
CA ILE A 53 22.39 3.91 6.92
C ILE A 53 23.47 4.57 7.78
N THR A 54 24.46 5.20 7.14
CA THR A 54 25.46 6.02 7.82
C THR A 54 25.63 7.35 7.10
N ASN A 55 26.48 8.24 7.62
CA ASN A 55 26.63 9.59 7.10
C ASN A 55 27.98 9.77 6.39
N SER A 56 27.94 9.86 5.05
CA SER A 56 29.15 10.02 4.24
C SER A 56 29.85 11.36 4.45
N TYR A 57 29.12 12.42 4.82
CA TYR A 57 29.70 13.72 5.13
C TYR A 57 30.59 13.66 6.39
N ILE A 58 30.17 12.96 7.44
CA ILE A 58 30.99 12.74 8.65
C ILE A 58 32.26 11.94 8.30
N ILE A 59 32.10 10.86 7.53
CA ILE A 59 33.22 10.02 7.09
C ILE A 59 34.20 10.85 6.26
N HIS A 60 33.73 11.63 5.29
CA HIS A 60 34.53 12.48 4.41
C HIS A 60 35.32 13.54 5.18
N ARG A 61 34.69 14.20 6.16
CA ARG A 61 35.32 15.27 6.94
C ARG A 61 36.27 14.80 8.01
N THR A 62 36.17 13.56 8.45
CA THR A 62 37.07 13.01 9.48
C THR A 62 38.23 12.28 8.81
N PRO A 63 39.48 12.80 8.83
CA PRO A 63 40.58 12.28 8.01
C PRO A 63 40.86 10.79 8.23
N ARG A 64 40.76 10.32 9.47
CA ARG A 64 40.92 8.90 9.82
C ARG A 64 39.81 8.04 9.19
N LEU A 65 38.54 8.43 9.33
CA LEU A 65 37.42 7.70 8.76
C LEU A 65 37.46 7.70 7.24
N ARG A 66 37.77 8.84 6.62
CA ARG A 66 37.92 8.96 5.16
C ARG A 66 38.97 8.00 4.62
N ARG A 67 40.15 7.96 5.26
CA ARG A 67 41.24 7.07 4.84
C ARG A 67 40.81 5.61 4.94
N THR A 68 40.31 5.18 6.09
CA THR A 68 39.85 3.80 6.30
C THR A 68 38.71 3.44 5.34
N ALA A 69 37.76 4.33 5.09
CA ALA A 69 36.67 4.08 4.15
C ALA A 69 37.15 3.87 2.70
N LEU A 70 38.16 4.63 2.26
CA LEU A 70 38.75 4.50 0.93
C LEU A 70 39.66 3.26 0.80
N GLU A 71 40.35 2.88 1.87
CA GLU A 71 41.25 1.72 1.88
C GLU A 71 40.51 0.39 2.07
N GLU A 72 39.49 0.36 2.94
CA GLU A 72 38.83 -0.87 3.38
C GLU A 72 37.35 -0.97 2.99
N GLY A 73 36.74 0.13 2.53
CA GLY A 73 35.32 0.21 2.22
C GLY A 73 34.42 0.50 3.42
N VAL A 74 33.22 1.03 3.16
CA VAL A 74 32.25 1.45 4.18
C VAL A 74 31.73 0.28 5.02
N HIS A 75 31.61 -0.92 4.43
CA HIS A 75 31.13 -2.11 5.14
C HIS A 75 32.06 -2.52 6.28
N ARG A 76 33.38 -2.53 6.03
CA ARG A 76 34.39 -2.84 7.05
C ARG A 76 34.49 -1.73 8.08
N LEU A 77 34.47 -0.48 7.64
CA LEU A 77 34.49 0.68 8.53
C LEU A 77 33.35 0.64 9.56
N ILE A 78 32.14 0.34 9.11
CA ILE A 78 30.95 0.32 9.96
C ILE A 78 30.80 -1.03 10.70
N GLY A 79 31.33 -2.12 10.15
CA GLY A 79 31.19 -3.46 10.72
C GLY A 79 29.81 -4.07 10.48
N PHE A 80 29.17 -3.75 9.34
CA PHE A 80 27.88 -4.32 8.95
C PHE A 80 28.03 -5.23 7.71
N PRO A 81 27.58 -6.50 7.78
CA PRO A 81 27.82 -7.48 6.71
C PRO A 81 26.84 -7.39 5.52
N GLY A 82 25.78 -6.59 5.63
CA GLY A 82 24.77 -6.44 4.58
C GLY A 82 24.82 -5.07 3.90
N PRO A 83 23.75 -4.69 3.18
CA PRO A 83 23.67 -3.44 2.46
C PRO A 83 23.83 -2.18 3.34
N VAL A 84 24.62 -1.22 2.87
CA VAL A 84 24.87 0.07 3.53
C VAL A 84 24.40 1.22 2.64
N MET A 85 23.49 2.02 3.19
CA MET A 85 23.13 3.32 2.63
C MET A 85 24.00 4.43 3.20
N THR A 86 24.32 5.44 2.40
CA THR A 86 24.96 6.66 2.87
C THR A 86 24.10 7.88 2.61
N ASP A 87 23.86 8.65 3.67
CA ASP A 87 23.34 10.01 3.58
C ASP A 87 24.48 10.96 3.16
N SER A 88 24.15 11.97 2.35
CA SER A 88 25.05 13.00 1.84
C SER A 88 25.34 14.10 2.86
N GLY A 89 24.58 14.14 3.96
CA GLY A 89 24.75 15.11 5.04
C GLY A 89 23.92 16.39 4.85
N SER A 90 22.88 16.37 4.01
CA SER A 90 21.98 17.51 3.80
C SER A 90 21.41 18.06 5.12
N PHE A 91 21.09 17.18 6.07
CA PHE A 91 20.59 17.57 7.39
C PHE A 91 21.67 18.26 8.25
N GLN A 92 22.90 17.74 8.29
CA GLN A 92 24.00 18.34 9.06
C GLN A 92 24.45 19.67 8.47
N MET A 93 24.41 19.82 7.14
CA MET A 93 24.68 21.11 6.49
C MET A 93 23.63 22.16 6.85
N TYR A 94 22.36 21.74 7.00
CA TYR A 94 21.28 22.60 7.47
C TYR A 94 21.44 22.96 8.97
N GLU A 95 21.75 21.99 9.83
CA GLU A 95 21.81 22.17 11.28
C GLU A 95 23.07 22.93 11.74
N TYR A 96 24.25 22.59 11.19
CA TYR A 96 25.54 23.08 11.70
C TYR A 96 26.26 24.06 10.75
N GLY A 97 25.75 24.26 9.54
CA GLY A 97 26.43 25.05 8.50
C GLY A 97 27.62 24.31 7.87
N GLY A 98 27.82 24.50 6.57
CA GLY A 98 28.94 23.88 5.86
C GLY A 98 28.84 24.05 4.34
N ARG A 99 29.95 23.76 3.64
CA ARG A 99 29.98 23.65 2.18
C ARG A 99 30.66 22.34 1.82
N LEU A 100 29.97 21.54 1.02
CA LEU A 100 30.50 20.34 0.37
C LEU A 100 30.03 20.40 -1.09
N ASP A 101 30.89 19.96 -1.99
CA ASP A 101 30.52 19.87 -3.39
C ASP A 101 29.53 18.70 -3.61
N PRO A 102 28.35 18.94 -4.22
CA PRO A 102 27.34 17.90 -4.44
C PRO A 102 27.84 16.70 -5.24
N LEU A 103 28.76 16.90 -6.18
CA LEU A 103 29.28 15.86 -7.06
C LEU A 103 30.41 15.09 -6.37
N GLU A 104 31.26 15.78 -5.62
CA GLU A 104 32.32 15.16 -4.82
C GLU A 104 31.74 14.15 -3.82
N ILE A 105 30.63 14.47 -3.14
CA ILE A 105 30.06 13.56 -2.15
C ILE A 105 29.46 12.31 -2.77
N VAL A 106 28.88 12.40 -3.98
CA VAL A 106 28.34 11.22 -4.67
C VAL A 106 29.47 10.35 -5.20
N ALA A 107 30.52 10.95 -5.77
CA ALA A 107 31.73 10.23 -6.16
C ALA A 107 32.36 9.52 -4.95
N PHE A 108 32.47 10.22 -3.81
CA PHE A 108 33.01 9.64 -2.58
C PHE A 108 32.18 8.45 -2.08
N GLN A 109 30.85 8.54 -2.09
CA GLN A 109 29.96 7.43 -1.69
C GLN A 109 30.17 6.19 -2.57
N ARG A 110 30.32 6.38 -3.89
CA ARG A 110 30.68 5.29 -4.81
C ARG A 110 32.05 4.70 -4.45
N ASP A 111 33.05 5.56 -4.24
CA ASP A 111 34.44 5.13 -4.05
C ASP A 111 34.67 4.38 -2.73
N ILE A 112 33.86 4.66 -1.69
CA ILE A 112 33.88 3.88 -0.44
C ILE A 112 33.02 2.61 -0.51
N GLY A 113 32.39 2.33 -1.64
CA GLY A 113 31.61 1.11 -1.88
C GLY A 113 30.24 1.08 -1.22
N SER A 114 29.54 2.22 -1.09
CA SER A 114 28.14 2.23 -0.64
C SER A 114 27.25 1.45 -1.61
N ASP A 115 26.25 0.73 -1.10
CA ASP A 115 25.22 0.11 -1.95
C ASP A 115 24.19 1.12 -2.46
N MET A 116 23.86 2.08 -1.59
CA MET A 116 22.84 3.09 -1.84
C MET A 116 23.40 4.46 -1.42
N GLY A 117 23.69 5.32 -2.39
CA GLY A 117 24.08 6.69 -2.15
C GLY A 117 22.89 7.64 -2.16
N THR A 118 23.07 8.84 -1.58
CA THR A 118 22.09 9.93 -1.63
C THR A 118 22.72 11.16 -2.27
N ILE A 119 21.96 11.86 -3.11
CA ILE A 119 22.39 13.18 -3.61
C ILE A 119 22.46 14.20 -2.47
N LEU A 120 23.22 15.28 -2.66
CA LEU A 120 23.18 16.42 -1.75
C LEU A 120 21.99 17.32 -2.10
N ASP A 121 20.79 16.96 -1.65
CA ASP A 121 19.57 17.75 -1.85
C ASP A 121 19.54 19.02 -0.98
N VAL A 122 18.69 19.97 -1.35
CA VAL A 122 18.56 21.23 -0.61
C VAL A 122 17.38 21.13 0.36
N PHE A 123 17.69 21.21 1.65
CA PHE A 123 16.69 21.06 2.71
C PHE A 123 15.75 22.26 2.76
N SER A 124 14.45 22.03 2.50
CA SER A 124 13.41 23.06 2.53
C SER A 124 12.46 22.83 3.71
N LEU A 125 12.62 23.56 4.81
CA LEU A 125 11.61 23.66 5.87
C LEU A 125 11.27 25.13 6.13
N ASP A 126 9.97 25.44 6.23
CA ASP A 126 9.42 26.77 6.54
C ASP A 126 9.92 27.90 5.62
N ALA A 127 10.44 27.54 4.45
CA ALA A 127 10.77 28.47 3.38
C ALA A 127 9.48 29.09 2.84
N ASP A 128 9.52 30.40 2.55
CA ASP A 128 8.50 31.01 1.70
C ASP A 128 8.44 30.28 0.35
N ARG A 129 7.31 30.43 -0.35
CA ARG A 129 7.08 29.73 -1.61
C ARG A 129 8.20 29.97 -2.63
N ALA A 130 8.68 31.21 -2.77
CA ALA A 130 9.71 31.55 -3.77
C ALA A 130 11.05 30.88 -3.45
N ARG A 131 11.41 30.80 -2.16
CA ARG A 131 12.58 30.06 -1.69
C ARG A 131 12.43 28.57 -1.92
N ALA A 132 11.30 27.96 -1.54
CA ALA A 132 11.03 26.54 -1.79
C ALA A 132 11.10 26.18 -3.28
N GLU A 133 10.66 27.08 -4.17
CA GLU A 133 10.78 26.90 -5.63
C GLU A 133 12.24 26.88 -6.11
N ARG A 134 13.09 27.78 -5.60
CA ARG A 134 14.52 27.81 -5.91
C ARG A 134 15.25 26.57 -5.39
N GLU A 135 14.95 26.15 -4.16
CA GLU A 135 15.56 24.96 -3.55
C GLU A 135 15.18 23.66 -4.28
N VAL A 136 13.92 23.56 -4.75
CA VAL A 136 13.50 22.48 -5.64
C VAL A 136 14.27 22.52 -6.96
N ALA A 137 14.43 23.68 -7.59
CA ALA A 137 15.16 23.81 -8.85
C ALA A 137 16.62 23.36 -8.69
N GLN A 138 17.30 23.81 -7.63
CA GLN A 138 18.67 23.40 -7.32
C GLN A 138 18.79 21.91 -6.99
N THR A 139 17.82 21.33 -6.28
CA THR A 139 17.78 19.88 -6.01
C THR A 139 17.68 19.08 -7.32
N LEU A 140 16.86 19.54 -8.27
CA LEU A 140 16.71 18.88 -9.57
C LEU A 140 17.96 18.99 -10.44
N GLU A 141 18.66 20.12 -10.40
CA GLU A 141 19.96 20.31 -11.05
C GLU A 141 20.99 19.31 -10.49
N ARG A 142 21.19 19.30 -9.17
CA ARG A 142 22.11 18.37 -8.50
C ARG A 142 21.78 16.91 -8.78
N ALA A 143 20.50 16.56 -8.85
CA ALA A 143 20.07 15.20 -9.18
C ALA A 143 20.52 14.79 -10.60
N ARG A 144 20.36 15.67 -11.60
CA ARG A 144 20.78 15.39 -12.99
C ARG A 144 22.28 15.23 -13.08
N ASP A 145 23.03 16.08 -12.40
CA ASP A 145 24.49 16.08 -12.47
C ASP A 145 25.13 14.93 -11.67
N SER A 146 24.44 14.45 -10.62
CA SER A 146 24.95 13.38 -9.75
C SER A 146 24.74 11.97 -10.31
N VAL A 147 23.67 11.76 -11.10
CA VAL A 147 23.31 10.42 -11.60
C VAL A 147 24.41 9.76 -12.43
N PRO A 148 25.10 10.46 -13.35
CA PRO A 148 26.23 9.88 -14.08
C PRO A 148 27.39 9.40 -13.19
N LEU A 149 27.49 9.88 -11.95
CA LEU A 149 28.58 9.56 -11.04
C LEU A 149 28.35 8.28 -10.24
N LYS A 150 27.13 7.75 -10.20
CA LYS A 150 26.75 6.63 -9.32
C LYS A 150 27.42 5.30 -9.68
N GLY A 151 27.73 5.07 -10.96
CA GLY A 151 28.18 3.75 -11.42
C GLY A 151 27.14 2.67 -11.13
N ASP A 152 27.54 1.58 -10.48
CA ASP A 152 26.64 0.49 -10.06
C ASP A 152 25.94 0.75 -8.71
N MET A 153 26.36 1.78 -7.97
CA MET A 153 25.71 2.18 -6.71
C MET A 153 24.30 2.70 -7.02
N LEU A 154 23.30 2.25 -6.25
CA LEU A 154 21.96 2.81 -6.36
C LEU A 154 21.97 4.24 -5.86
N LEU A 155 21.30 5.16 -6.56
CA LEU A 155 21.27 6.57 -6.17
C LEU A 155 19.85 7.01 -5.79
N ALA A 156 19.76 7.55 -4.57
CA ALA A 156 18.56 8.12 -3.99
C ALA A 156 18.46 9.61 -4.33
N CYS A 157 17.39 9.99 -5.04
CA CYS A 157 17.12 11.38 -5.40
C CYS A 157 15.89 11.90 -4.65
N THR A 158 16.13 12.81 -3.71
CA THR A 158 15.16 13.28 -2.71
C THR A 158 14.12 14.25 -3.28
N VAL A 159 12.85 13.96 -3.02
CA VAL A 159 11.73 14.89 -3.28
C VAL A 159 11.71 15.97 -2.21
N GLN A 160 11.81 17.23 -2.65
CA GLN A 160 11.72 18.44 -1.83
C GLN A 160 10.51 19.31 -2.21
N GLY A 161 10.31 20.42 -1.49
CA GLY A 161 9.23 21.39 -1.78
C GLY A 161 8.45 21.89 -0.56
N GLY A 162 9.03 21.80 0.65
CA GLY A 162 8.39 22.28 1.88
C GLY A 162 7.03 21.63 2.15
N THR A 163 6.06 22.41 2.60
CA THR A 163 4.66 21.98 2.83
C THR A 163 3.76 22.19 1.61
N TYR A 164 4.30 22.66 0.48
CA TYR A 164 3.52 22.98 -0.72
C TYR A 164 3.28 21.74 -1.58
N ALA A 165 2.04 21.23 -1.57
CA ALA A 165 1.66 20.01 -2.28
C ALA A 165 1.86 20.07 -3.81
N ASP A 166 1.78 21.25 -4.43
CA ASP A 166 2.07 21.42 -5.85
C ASP A 166 3.58 21.35 -6.16
N LEU A 167 4.42 21.93 -5.28
CA LEU A 167 5.88 21.84 -5.42
C LEU A 167 6.39 20.41 -5.21
N ARG A 168 5.86 19.70 -4.21
CA ARG A 168 6.15 18.27 -3.98
C ARG A 168 5.83 17.42 -5.21
N ARG A 169 4.65 17.63 -5.80
CA ARG A 169 4.24 16.95 -7.05
C ARG A 169 5.14 17.30 -8.22
N ARG A 170 5.51 18.58 -8.39
CA ARG A 170 6.38 19.06 -9.47
C ARG A 170 7.78 18.48 -9.36
N CYS A 171 8.37 18.51 -8.16
CA CYS A 171 9.67 17.91 -7.88
C CYS A 171 9.65 16.41 -8.16
N ALA A 172 8.66 15.69 -7.62
CA ALA A 172 8.50 14.25 -7.84
C ALA A 172 8.39 13.88 -9.33
N ARG A 173 7.58 14.62 -10.11
CA ARG A 173 7.46 14.39 -11.57
C ARG A 173 8.74 14.65 -12.32
N ALA A 174 9.47 15.70 -11.96
CA ALA A 174 10.75 16.01 -12.58
C ALA A 174 11.80 14.93 -12.27
N LEU A 175 11.84 14.42 -11.03
CA LEU A 175 12.71 13.32 -10.63
C LEU A 175 12.33 11.97 -11.26
N ALA A 176 11.07 11.79 -11.66
CA ALA A 176 10.65 10.60 -12.41
C ALA A 176 11.38 10.48 -13.77
N GLY A 177 11.73 11.61 -14.39
CA GLY A 177 12.51 11.67 -15.63
C GLY A 177 14.02 11.55 -15.44
N VAL A 178 14.49 11.39 -14.21
CA VAL A 178 15.91 11.18 -13.86
C VAL A 178 16.12 9.68 -13.62
N GLU A 179 17.27 9.13 -14.01
CA GLU A 179 17.64 7.71 -13.81
C GLU A 179 18.07 7.39 -12.36
N ALA A 180 17.27 7.87 -11.39
CA ALA A 180 17.39 7.53 -9.98
C ALA A 180 16.80 6.14 -9.69
N ASP A 181 17.30 5.45 -8.67
CA ASP A 181 16.87 4.10 -8.34
C ASP A 181 15.81 4.07 -7.24
N LEU A 182 15.82 5.07 -6.37
CA LEU A 182 14.85 5.25 -5.28
C LEU A 182 14.65 6.74 -4.97
N HIS A 183 13.54 7.05 -4.31
CA HIS A 183 13.11 8.42 -4.06
C HIS A 183 12.80 8.66 -2.58
N PRO A 184 13.74 9.30 -1.86
CA PRO A 184 13.43 9.79 -0.53
C PRO A 184 12.45 10.96 -0.55
N ILE A 185 11.73 11.17 0.56
CA ILE A 185 10.92 12.35 0.82
C ILE A 185 11.60 13.11 1.95
N GLY A 186 12.25 14.22 1.60
CA GLY A 186 13.07 15.03 2.52
C GLY A 186 12.32 16.21 3.14
N GLY A 187 12.97 16.90 4.08
CA GLY A 187 12.38 18.07 4.75
C GLY A 187 11.25 17.75 5.73
N VAL A 188 11.10 16.47 6.13
CA VAL A 188 10.00 15.99 6.98
C VAL A 188 10.39 15.71 8.43
N VAL A 189 11.68 15.69 8.76
CA VAL A 189 12.15 15.45 10.14
C VAL A 189 11.53 16.44 11.13
N PRO A 190 11.59 17.76 10.90
CA PRO A 190 10.99 18.72 11.84
C PRO A 190 9.45 18.66 11.86
N ILE A 191 8.81 18.26 10.75
CA ILE A 191 7.37 18.00 10.71
C ILE A 191 7.00 16.86 11.68
N MET A 192 7.82 15.80 11.74
CA MET A 192 7.60 14.69 12.66
C MET A 192 7.95 15.04 14.11
N GLU A 193 9.02 15.78 14.36
CA GLU A 193 9.40 16.26 15.70
C GLU A 193 8.33 17.19 16.29
N GLN A 194 7.72 18.05 15.46
CA GLN A 194 6.58 18.89 15.83
C GLN A 194 5.24 18.14 15.81
N GLN A 195 5.25 16.83 15.54
CA GLN A 195 4.07 15.96 15.48
C GLN A 195 2.98 16.45 14.51
N ARG A 196 3.36 17.16 13.43
CA ARG A 196 2.48 17.67 12.38
C ARG A 196 2.13 16.56 11.38
N TYR A 197 1.54 15.47 11.87
CA TYR A 197 1.28 14.27 11.06
C TYR A 197 0.26 14.50 9.94
N GLY A 198 -0.63 15.50 10.06
CA GLY A 198 -1.47 15.96 8.95
C GLY A 198 -0.66 16.45 7.75
N ASP A 199 0.34 17.31 8.00
CA ASP A 199 1.25 17.80 6.96
C ASP A 199 2.11 16.67 6.40
N LEU A 200 2.58 15.75 7.25
CA LEU A 200 3.31 14.56 6.82
C LEU A 200 2.49 13.74 5.81
N ALA A 201 1.24 13.44 6.12
CA ALA A 201 0.36 12.69 5.21
C ALA A 201 0.12 13.43 3.89
N ALA A 202 -0.07 14.75 3.94
CA ALA A 202 -0.25 15.57 2.74
C ALA A 202 1.02 15.60 1.87
N ILE A 203 2.19 15.74 2.47
CA ILE A 203 3.49 15.73 1.78
C ILE A 203 3.72 14.37 1.11
N VAL A 204 3.51 13.26 1.83
CA VAL A 204 3.70 11.91 1.29
C VAL A 204 2.73 11.65 0.14
N ALA A 205 1.44 11.95 0.30
CA ALA A 205 0.45 11.79 -0.76
C ALA A 205 0.79 12.64 -2.00
N ALA A 206 1.23 13.89 -1.80
CA ALA A 206 1.64 14.77 -2.88
C ALA A 206 2.87 14.23 -3.63
N ALA A 207 3.91 13.76 -2.94
CA ALA A 207 5.09 13.16 -3.55
C ALA A 207 4.72 11.90 -4.34
N LYS A 208 3.96 10.97 -3.72
CA LYS A 208 3.56 9.70 -4.34
C LYS A 208 2.70 9.87 -5.59
N LYS A 209 1.95 10.97 -5.73
CA LYS A 209 1.21 11.32 -6.95
C LYS A 209 2.09 11.76 -8.12
N GLY A 210 3.34 12.14 -7.87
CA GLY A 210 4.29 12.54 -8.91
C GLY A 210 5.37 11.50 -9.19
N LEU A 211 5.64 10.60 -8.25
CA LEU A 211 6.68 9.57 -8.38
C LEU A 211 6.22 8.38 -9.22
N PRO A 212 7.16 7.73 -9.94
CA PRO A 212 6.84 6.50 -10.67
C PRO A 212 6.63 5.35 -9.68
N PRO A 213 5.68 4.43 -9.96
CA PRO A 213 5.37 3.37 -9.01
C PRO A 213 6.46 2.29 -8.95
N HIS A 214 7.35 2.16 -9.94
CA HIS A 214 8.36 1.09 -9.95
C HIS A 214 9.57 1.33 -9.03
N ARG A 215 9.68 2.52 -8.42
CA ARG A 215 10.83 2.88 -7.56
C ARG A 215 10.43 2.88 -6.08
N PRO A 216 11.29 2.38 -5.18
CA PRO A 216 11.07 2.48 -3.74
C PRO A 216 11.00 3.93 -3.27
N VAL A 217 10.17 4.18 -2.26
CA VAL A 217 10.04 5.49 -1.62
C VAL A 217 10.54 5.43 -0.18
N HIS A 218 11.48 6.31 0.15
CA HIS A 218 12.10 6.37 1.48
C HIS A 218 11.57 7.59 2.25
N LEU A 219 11.00 7.42 3.44
CA LEU A 219 10.63 8.54 4.28
C LEU A 219 11.79 8.92 5.20
N PHE A 220 12.51 10.00 4.87
CA PHE A 220 13.75 10.37 5.56
C PHE A 220 13.51 10.77 7.02
N GLY A 221 14.33 10.20 7.92
CA GLY A 221 14.33 10.40 9.36
C GLY A 221 13.06 9.96 10.09
N ALA A 222 12.16 9.25 9.39
CA ALA A 222 10.99 8.66 10.01
C ALA A 222 11.42 7.38 10.75
N GLY A 223 11.82 7.56 12.01
CA GLY A 223 12.40 6.48 12.81
C GLY A 223 11.53 5.93 13.94
N HIS A 224 10.32 6.50 14.16
CA HIS A 224 9.46 6.14 15.28
C HIS A 224 8.31 5.21 14.86
N PRO A 225 8.08 4.08 15.56
CA PRO A 225 7.03 3.09 15.25
C PRO A 225 5.63 3.65 14.99
N LEU A 226 5.27 4.68 15.76
CA LEU A 226 3.99 5.40 15.70
C LEU A 226 3.53 5.80 14.28
N VAL A 227 4.46 6.20 13.40
CA VAL A 227 4.11 6.72 12.06
C VAL A 227 4.20 5.69 10.94
N PHE A 228 4.84 4.52 11.18
CA PHE A 228 5.09 3.54 10.12
C PHE A 228 3.82 3.04 9.42
N PRO A 229 2.75 2.64 10.14
CA PRO A 229 1.56 2.10 9.48
C PRO A 229 0.95 3.11 8.51
N LEU A 230 0.83 4.37 8.92
CA LEU A 230 0.29 5.46 8.10
C LEU A 230 1.16 5.70 6.86
N ALA A 231 2.47 5.83 7.04
CA ALA A 231 3.39 6.08 5.94
C ALA A 231 3.42 4.92 4.94
N VAL A 232 3.41 3.67 5.42
CA VAL A 232 3.33 2.48 4.56
C VAL A 232 2.00 2.43 3.81
N ALA A 233 0.87 2.72 4.46
CA ALA A 233 -0.43 2.73 3.79
C ALA A 233 -0.55 3.81 2.68
N LEU A 234 0.26 4.86 2.76
CA LEU A 234 0.44 5.88 1.71
C LEU A 234 1.49 5.49 0.66
N GLY A 235 2.22 4.39 0.86
CA GLY A 235 3.14 3.80 -0.11
C GLY A 235 4.62 4.14 0.09
N CYS A 236 5.05 4.44 1.32
CA CYS A 236 6.47 4.44 1.68
C CYS A 236 7.00 3.00 1.88
N ASP A 237 8.22 2.75 1.42
CA ASP A 237 8.88 1.44 1.39
C ASP A 237 10.08 1.37 2.35
N LEU A 238 10.80 2.48 2.55
CA LEU A 238 11.99 2.54 3.38
C LEU A 238 11.87 3.66 4.42
N PHE A 239 12.53 3.45 5.55
CA PHE A 239 12.57 4.34 6.70
C PHE A 239 13.99 4.33 7.26
N ASP A 240 14.40 5.38 7.97
CA ASP A 240 15.65 5.40 8.72
C ASP A 240 15.44 5.95 10.13
N SER A 241 16.23 5.44 11.08
CA SER A 241 16.09 5.82 12.48
C SER A 241 17.44 6.05 13.14
N ALA A 242 17.73 7.31 13.49
CA ALA A 242 18.67 7.64 14.56
C ALA A 242 17.97 7.71 15.93
N ALA A 243 16.63 7.72 15.92
CA ALA A 243 15.83 7.92 17.11
C ALA A 243 16.03 6.79 18.13
N TYR A 244 16.26 5.54 17.71
CA TYR A 244 16.48 4.42 18.64
C TYR A 244 17.64 4.67 19.61
N ALA A 245 18.75 5.24 19.11
CA ALA A 245 19.94 5.56 19.88
C ALA A 245 19.79 6.89 20.62
N LYS A 246 19.30 7.94 19.94
CA LYS A 246 19.06 9.25 20.58
C LYS A 246 18.10 9.14 21.77
N TYR A 247 17.04 8.34 21.64
CA TYR A 247 16.07 8.16 22.71
C TYR A 247 16.68 7.35 23.85
N ALA A 248 17.48 6.32 23.56
CA ALA A 248 18.19 5.57 24.58
C ALA A 248 19.16 6.45 25.39
N GLN A 249 19.86 7.38 24.73
CA GLN A 249 20.73 8.36 25.37
C GLN A 249 19.96 9.26 26.35
N ASP A 250 18.72 9.62 26.01
CA ASP A 250 17.83 10.41 26.86
C ASP A 250 17.03 9.59 27.89
N GLY A 251 17.31 8.28 28.04
CA GLY A 251 16.56 7.40 28.92
C GLY A 251 15.10 7.17 28.48
N ARG A 252 14.83 7.23 27.17
CA ARG A 252 13.50 7.08 26.57
C ARG A 252 13.32 5.72 25.87
N LEU A 253 12.17 5.12 26.11
CA LEU A 253 11.72 3.88 25.46
C LEU A 253 10.66 4.19 24.40
N MET A 254 10.82 3.59 23.23
CA MET A 254 9.83 3.60 22.16
C MET A 254 8.80 2.50 22.39
N LEU A 255 7.55 2.84 22.11
CA LEU A 255 6.42 1.93 22.00
C LEU A 255 5.72 2.16 20.64
N PRO A 256 4.93 1.20 20.15
CA PRO A 256 4.12 1.43 18.94
C PRO A 256 3.19 2.63 19.06
N GLU A 257 2.73 2.95 20.27
CA GLU A 257 1.76 4.01 20.57
C GLU A 257 2.43 5.36 20.89
N GLY A 258 3.73 5.40 21.17
CA GLY A 258 4.39 6.63 21.60
C GLY A 258 5.75 6.41 22.24
N THR A 259 6.15 7.35 23.09
CA THR A 259 7.44 7.33 23.78
C THR A 259 7.21 7.55 25.27
N VAL A 260 7.92 6.80 26.11
CA VAL A 260 7.90 6.94 27.57
C VAL A 260 9.31 7.15 28.11
N ARG A 261 9.44 7.77 29.29
CA ARG A 261 10.73 7.93 29.98
C ARG A 261 10.91 6.81 30.98
N LEU A 262 12.08 6.18 30.99
CA LEU A 262 12.42 5.13 31.96
C LEU A 262 12.25 5.60 33.41
N ALA A 263 12.57 6.87 33.67
CA ALA A 263 12.44 7.50 35.00
C ALA A 263 10.99 7.55 35.53
N GLU A 264 9.99 7.42 34.65
CA GLU A 264 8.57 7.53 34.98
C GLU A 264 7.87 6.15 35.01
N LEU A 265 8.61 5.06 34.75
CA LEU A 265 8.05 3.71 34.68
C LEU A 265 8.22 2.96 36.00
N GLU A 266 7.12 2.40 36.48
CA GLU A 266 7.12 1.36 37.53
C GLU A 266 7.32 -0.04 36.91
N GLU A 267 6.65 -0.31 35.78
CA GLU A 267 6.76 -1.56 35.03
C GLU A 267 7.14 -1.30 33.57
N LEU A 268 7.81 -2.26 32.93
CA LEU A 268 8.16 -2.19 31.52
C LEU A 268 7.01 -2.75 30.65
N PRO A 269 6.32 -1.92 29.83
CA PRO A 269 5.16 -2.37 29.05
C PRO A 269 5.58 -3.07 27.74
N CYS A 270 6.51 -4.02 27.82
CA CYS A 270 7.03 -4.73 26.66
C CYS A 270 7.54 -6.12 27.03
N ALA A 271 7.48 -7.05 26.07
CA ALA A 271 7.96 -8.43 26.22
C ALA A 271 9.18 -8.72 25.32
N CYS A 272 9.96 -7.69 24.95
CA CYS A 272 11.22 -7.92 24.22
C CYS A 272 12.28 -8.52 25.15
N PRO A 273 13.36 -9.13 24.62
CA PRO A 273 14.41 -9.74 25.44
C PRO A 273 14.98 -8.83 26.54
N VAL A 274 15.04 -7.52 26.32
CA VAL A 274 15.47 -6.57 27.35
C VAL A 274 14.42 -6.48 28.47
N CYS A 275 13.17 -6.20 28.12
CA CYS A 275 12.09 -6.01 29.10
C CYS A 275 11.64 -7.31 29.78
N SER A 276 11.92 -8.48 29.21
CA SER A 276 11.65 -9.77 29.85
C SER A 276 12.73 -10.21 30.83
N LEU A 277 13.93 -9.63 30.75
CA LEU A 277 15.08 -9.97 31.60
C LEU A 277 15.35 -8.94 32.69
N HIS A 278 14.74 -7.75 32.61
CA HIS A 278 14.98 -6.65 33.52
C HIS A 278 13.69 -6.01 34.00
N THR A 279 13.71 -5.44 35.20
CA THR A 279 12.69 -4.52 35.70
C THR A 279 13.01 -3.06 35.33
N ALA A 280 12.04 -2.15 35.52
CA ALA A 280 12.28 -0.72 35.31
C ALA A 280 13.30 -0.15 36.32
N GLU A 281 13.31 -0.67 37.55
CA GLU A 281 14.27 -0.30 38.59
C GLU A 281 15.69 -0.77 38.25
N GLU A 282 15.85 -2.05 37.89
CA GLU A 282 17.15 -2.60 37.47
C GLU A 282 17.74 -1.82 36.29
N LEU A 283 16.92 -1.48 35.28
CA LEU A 283 17.36 -0.64 34.16
C LEU A 283 17.76 0.77 34.62
N ARG A 284 17.14 1.35 35.64
CA ARG A 284 17.52 2.67 36.17
C ARG A 284 18.86 2.62 36.89
N GLU A 285 19.12 1.55 37.62
CA GLU A 285 20.34 1.36 38.41
C GLU A 285 21.54 0.89 37.59
N MET A 286 21.33 0.38 36.37
CA MET A 286 22.41 0.02 35.44
C MET A 286 23.39 1.16 35.16
N GLU A 287 24.64 0.78 34.92
CA GLU A 287 25.69 1.68 34.46
C GLU A 287 25.25 2.42 33.17
N PRO A 288 25.58 3.70 33.00
CA PRO A 288 25.03 4.51 31.91
C PRO A 288 25.25 3.93 30.50
N GLU A 289 26.38 3.29 30.24
CA GLU A 289 26.67 2.67 28.93
C GLU A 289 25.83 1.42 28.69
N GLU A 290 25.75 0.55 29.69
CA GLU A 290 24.93 -0.68 29.64
C GLU A 290 23.45 -0.34 29.50
N ARG A 291 22.97 0.65 30.27
CA ARG A 291 21.61 1.17 30.18
C ARG A 291 21.31 1.70 28.79
N ARG A 292 22.20 2.53 28.21
CA ARG A 292 22.02 3.05 26.84
C ARG A 292 21.95 1.91 25.83
N ALA A 293 22.83 0.92 25.91
CA ALA A 293 22.82 -0.23 25.01
C ALA A 293 21.53 -1.06 25.15
N ALA A 294 21.07 -1.30 26.38
CA ALA A 294 19.82 -2.00 26.67
C ALA A 294 18.60 -1.26 26.09
N LEU A 295 18.49 0.05 26.33
CA LEU A 295 17.40 0.86 25.80
C LEU A 295 17.44 0.96 24.27
N ALA A 296 18.63 1.08 23.67
CA ALA A 296 18.78 1.08 22.21
C ALA A 296 18.33 -0.26 21.60
N ARG A 297 18.67 -1.38 22.25
CA ARG A 297 18.25 -2.73 21.84
C ARG A 297 16.74 -2.90 21.96
N HIS A 298 16.12 -2.43 23.05
CA HIS A 298 14.66 -2.37 23.20
C HIS A 298 14.01 -1.57 22.07
N ASN A 299 14.49 -0.35 21.82
CA ASN A 299 13.94 0.53 20.78
C ASN A 299 13.99 -0.13 19.39
N LEU A 300 15.10 -0.79 19.04
CA LEU A 300 15.21 -1.55 17.79
C LEU A 300 14.28 -2.77 17.76
N HIS A 301 14.14 -3.51 18.87
CA HIS A 301 13.20 -4.63 18.94
C HIS A 301 11.76 -4.19 18.65
N VAL A 302 11.30 -3.11 19.28
CA VAL A 302 9.96 -2.55 19.04
C VAL A 302 9.81 -2.09 17.59
N THR A 303 10.82 -1.41 17.06
CA THR A 303 10.82 -0.89 15.69
C THR A 303 10.70 -2.01 14.65
N PHE A 304 11.52 -3.07 14.75
CA PHE A 304 11.44 -4.21 13.83
C PHE A 304 10.21 -5.08 14.05
N ALA A 305 9.71 -5.18 15.29
CA ALA A 305 8.45 -5.87 15.57
C ALA A 305 7.27 -5.15 14.89
N GLU A 306 7.24 -3.82 14.90
CA GLU A 306 6.20 -3.06 14.20
C GLU A 306 6.30 -3.23 12.68
N MET A 307 7.52 -3.23 12.11
CA MET A 307 7.69 -3.53 10.68
C MET A 307 7.21 -4.94 10.31
N ARG A 308 7.46 -5.95 11.15
CA ARG A 308 6.89 -7.30 10.97
C ARG A 308 5.36 -7.29 11.03
N ARG A 309 4.78 -6.60 12.00
CA ARG A 309 3.32 -6.45 12.15
C ARG A 309 2.68 -5.79 10.92
N ILE A 310 3.31 -4.76 10.38
CA ILE A 310 2.85 -4.09 9.15
C ILE A 310 2.90 -5.05 7.95
N ARG A 311 3.97 -5.85 7.81
CA ARG A 311 4.05 -6.86 6.75
C ARG A 311 2.98 -7.94 6.88
N GLU A 312 2.68 -8.40 8.10
CA GLU A 312 1.55 -9.30 8.33
C GLU A 312 0.19 -8.64 8.03
N ALA A 313 0.06 -7.34 8.31
CA ALA A 313 -1.14 -6.58 7.96
C ALA A 313 -1.34 -6.49 6.45
N ILE A 314 -0.25 -6.31 5.68
CA ILE A 314 -0.29 -6.35 4.23
C ILE A 314 -0.72 -7.74 3.73
N ARG A 315 -0.06 -8.82 4.19
CA ARG A 315 -0.38 -10.18 3.77
C ARG A 315 -1.82 -10.59 4.09
N GLY A 316 -2.31 -10.18 5.26
CA GLY A 316 -3.65 -10.51 5.73
C GLY A 316 -4.75 -9.54 5.25
N GLY A 317 -4.39 -8.44 4.58
CA GLY A 317 -5.33 -7.43 4.09
C GLY A 317 -6.03 -6.64 5.19
N TRP A 318 -5.32 -6.27 6.26
CA TRP A 318 -5.85 -5.48 7.38
C TRP A 318 -4.97 -4.27 7.73
N LEU A 319 -4.19 -3.74 6.77
CA LEU A 319 -3.33 -2.58 7.01
C LEU A 319 -4.13 -1.33 7.41
N TRP A 320 -5.32 -1.12 6.83
CA TRP A 320 -6.17 0.01 7.20
C TRP A 320 -6.66 -0.07 8.66
N GLU A 321 -7.02 -1.26 9.15
CA GLU A 321 -7.36 -1.48 10.55
C GLU A 321 -6.18 -1.13 11.45
N LEU A 322 -4.96 -1.57 11.12
CA LEU A 322 -3.75 -1.24 11.88
C LEU A 322 -3.50 0.28 11.92
N VAL A 323 -3.64 0.95 10.77
CA VAL A 323 -3.51 2.41 10.65
C VAL A 323 -4.52 3.13 11.54
N GLU A 324 -5.79 2.73 11.49
CA GLU A 324 -6.85 3.37 12.27
C GLU A 324 -6.71 3.11 13.78
N GLN A 325 -6.27 1.92 14.18
CA GLN A 325 -5.95 1.60 15.58
C GLN A 325 -4.80 2.46 16.10
N ARG A 326 -3.71 2.57 15.34
CA ARG A 326 -2.52 3.37 15.68
C ARG A 326 -2.82 4.85 15.73
N ALA A 327 -3.69 5.34 14.86
CA ALA A 327 -4.09 6.74 14.88
C ALA A 327 -4.85 7.13 16.16
N ARG A 328 -5.36 6.18 16.95
CA ARG A 328 -5.98 6.47 18.26
C ARG A 328 -4.96 6.77 19.35
N SER A 329 -3.68 6.49 19.13
CA SER A 329 -2.63 6.78 20.09
C SER A 329 -2.30 8.28 20.18
N HIS A 330 -2.64 9.09 19.17
CA HIS A 330 -2.31 10.52 19.17
C HIS A 330 -3.32 11.38 18.38
N PRO A 331 -3.81 12.52 18.92
CA PRO A 331 -4.77 13.38 18.22
C PRO A 331 -4.30 13.85 16.83
N ARG A 332 -3.00 14.17 16.68
CA ARG A 332 -2.44 14.60 15.39
C ARG A 332 -2.44 13.50 14.32
N LEU A 333 -2.48 12.22 14.70
CA LEU A 333 -2.68 11.14 13.72
C LEU A 333 -4.13 11.08 13.22
N LEU A 334 -5.11 11.52 14.02
CA LEU A 334 -6.48 11.66 13.54
C LEU A 334 -6.61 12.77 12.49
N GLU A 335 -5.83 13.84 12.61
CA GLU A 335 -5.70 14.87 11.56
C GLU A 335 -5.09 14.28 10.28
N ALA A 336 -4.07 13.42 10.41
CA ALA A 336 -3.51 12.69 9.28
C ALA A 336 -4.54 11.80 8.57
N LEU A 337 -5.40 11.09 9.32
CA LEU A 337 -6.48 10.30 8.73
C LEU A 337 -7.53 11.16 8.00
N ALA A 338 -7.76 12.40 8.46
CA ALA A 338 -8.63 13.33 7.74
C ALA A 338 -8.06 13.71 6.36
N VAL A 339 -6.73 13.85 6.26
CA VAL A 339 -6.04 14.03 4.97
C VAL A 339 -6.18 12.78 4.10
N VAL A 340 -5.91 11.58 4.65
CA VAL A 340 -6.05 10.29 3.94
C VAL A 340 -7.48 10.12 3.39
N GLN A 341 -8.50 10.50 4.16
CA GLN A 341 -9.89 10.49 3.71
C GLN A 341 -10.13 11.33 2.45
N GLY A 342 -9.48 12.50 2.34
CA GLY A 342 -9.52 13.35 1.14
C GLY A 342 -8.85 12.69 -0.07
N GLU A 343 -7.92 11.77 0.17
CA GLU A 343 -7.10 11.10 -0.84
C GLU A 343 -7.64 9.74 -1.31
N LYS A 344 -8.80 9.31 -0.80
CA LYS A 344 -9.39 7.98 -1.10
C LYS A 344 -9.56 7.67 -2.58
N ARG A 345 -9.82 8.69 -3.43
CA ARG A 345 -9.97 8.52 -4.89
C ARG A 345 -8.64 8.13 -5.55
N TRP A 346 -7.55 8.74 -5.10
CA TRP A 346 -6.20 8.42 -5.59
C TRP A 346 -5.74 7.07 -5.04
N LEU A 347 -5.98 6.79 -3.76
CA LEU A 347 -5.62 5.50 -3.14
C LEU A 347 -6.38 4.30 -3.73
N GLU A 348 -7.59 4.52 -4.26
CA GLU A 348 -8.43 3.47 -4.86
C GLU A 348 -7.75 2.71 -5.99
N GLN A 349 -6.75 3.28 -6.67
CA GLN A 349 -6.06 2.57 -7.75
C GLN A 349 -5.12 1.46 -7.26
N TYR A 350 -4.70 1.50 -5.99
CA TYR A 350 -3.77 0.53 -5.41
C TYR A 350 -4.47 -0.52 -4.55
N GLU A 351 -5.65 -0.20 -4.03
CA GLU A 351 -6.44 -1.06 -3.16
C GLU A 351 -6.84 -2.37 -3.87
N PRO A 352 -6.57 -3.57 -3.30
CA PRO A 352 -7.10 -4.83 -3.84
C PRO A 352 -8.63 -4.85 -3.94
N VAL A 353 -9.20 -5.54 -4.93
CA VAL A 353 -10.68 -5.64 -5.08
C VAL A 353 -11.36 -6.47 -4.02
N SER A 354 -10.64 -7.45 -3.48
CA SER A 354 -11.04 -8.23 -2.32
C SER A 354 -9.82 -8.56 -1.46
N LYS A 355 -10.08 -8.91 -0.20
CA LYS A 355 -9.05 -9.28 0.77
C LYS A 355 -9.42 -10.60 1.45
N THR A 356 -8.43 -11.23 2.07
CA THR A 356 -8.60 -12.50 2.78
C THR A 356 -9.38 -12.37 4.09
N ARG A 357 -9.32 -11.20 4.73
CA ARG A 357 -10.00 -10.92 6.00
C ARG A 357 -11.24 -10.06 5.77
N ALA A 358 -12.24 -10.27 6.63
CA ALA A 358 -13.39 -9.40 6.72
C ALA A 358 -12.97 -7.96 7.08
N LEU A 359 -13.68 -6.99 6.51
CA LEU A 359 -13.53 -5.58 6.85
C LEU A 359 -14.02 -5.36 8.28
N LEU A 360 -13.16 -4.79 9.13
CA LEU A 360 -13.53 -4.42 10.48
C LEU A 360 -13.71 -2.91 10.57
N TYR A 361 -14.89 -2.50 11.01
CA TYR A 361 -15.13 -1.12 11.37
C TYR A 361 -14.35 -0.76 12.65
N THR A 362 -13.47 0.24 12.54
CA THR A 362 -12.64 0.76 13.65
C THR A 362 -12.92 2.22 13.98
N GLY A 363 -13.82 2.86 13.25
CA GLY A 363 -14.32 4.20 13.53
C GLY A 363 -14.73 4.97 12.30
N ARG A 364 -14.90 6.29 12.45
CA ARG A 364 -15.41 7.18 11.39
C ARG A 364 -14.70 7.09 10.04
N PHE A 365 -13.41 6.76 10.04
CA PHE A 365 -12.61 6.69 8.83
C PHE A 365 -12.81 5.40 8.03
N SER A 366 -13.37 4.34 8.63
CA SER A 366 -13.54 3.05 7.96
C SER A 366 -14.45 3.14 6.72
N LEU A 367 -15.51 3.95 6.78
CA LEU A 367 -16.42 4.20 5.63
C LEU A 367 -15.80 5.09 4.54
N HIS A 368 -14.65 5.72 4.82
CA HIS A 368 -13.90 6.51 3.86
C HIS A 368 -12.78 5.73 3.17
N ARG A 369 -12.55 4.46 3.54
CA ARG A 369 -11.53 3.61 2.91
C ARG A 369 -11.75 3.47 1.40
N PRO A 370 -10.68 3.32 0.60
CA PRO A 370 -10.78 3.26 -0.86
C PRO A 370 -11.67 2.12 -1.36
N LEU A 371 -11.68 0.97 -0.67
CA LEU A 371 -12.53 -0.17 -0.96
C LEU A 371 -14.03 0.18 -0.90
N ILE A 372 -14.48 0.90 0.14
CA ILE A 372 -15.88 1.31 0.29
C ILE A 372 -16.25 2.32 -0.80
N HIS A 373 -15.35 3.26 -1.10
CA HIS A 373 -15.54 4.18 -2.22
C HIS A 373 -15.75 3.44 -3.54
N ARG A 374 -14.95 2.39 -3.81
CA ARG A 374 -15.08 1.54 -5.00
C ARG A 374 -16.40 0.80 -5.00
N LEU A 375 -16.80 0.15 -3.89
CA LEU A 375 -18.06 -0.58 -3.79
C LEU A 375 -19.24 0.33 -4.16
N HIS A 376 -19.36 1.49 -3.49
CA HIS A 376 -20.42 2.45 -3.77
C HIS A 376 -20.40 2.93 -5.22
N ARG A 377 -19.21 3.21 -5.77
CA ARG A 377 -19.07 3.62 -7.17
C ARG A 377 -19.51 2.52 -8.14
N ARG A 378 -19.04 1.28 -7.96
CA ARG A 378 -19.37 0.14 -8.82
C ARG A 378 -20.87 -0.19 -8.75
N ILE A 379 -21.51 -0.15 -7.59
CA ILE A 379 -22.97 -0.33 -7.49
C ILE A 379 -23.69 0.79 -8.27
N LEU A 380 -23.35 2.06 -8.05
CA LEU A 380 -24.01 3.17 -8.74
C LEU A 380 -23.85 3.11 -10.26
N GLU A 381 -22.66 2.76 -10.75
CA GLU A 381 -22.32 2.80 -12.18
C GLU A 381 -22.69 1.52 -12.93
N ARG A 382 -22.75 0.37 -12.24
CA ARG A 382 -22.78 -0.95 -12.89
C ARG A 382 -23.95 -1.84 -12.52
N TYR A 383 -24.59 -1.63 -11.37
CA TYR A 383 -25.74 -2.45 -10.99
C TYR A 383 -26.94 -2.16 -11.92
N ALA A 384 -27.50 -3.21 -12.51
CA ALA A 384 -28.69 -3.15 -13.35
C ALA A 384 -29.94 -3.51 -12.54
N PHE A 385 -30.96 -2.65 -12.57
CA PHE A 385 -32.24 -2.91 -11.92
C PHE A 385 -33.07 -3.86 -12.79
N SER A 386 -33.44 -5.01 -12.23
CA SER A 386 -34.21 -6.04 -12.96
C SER A 386 -35.73 -5.84 -12.91
N PHE A 387 -36.22 -4.87 -12.13
CA PHE A 387 -37.65 -4.65 -11.89
C PHE A 387 -38.03 -3.18 -12.07
N ASP A 388 -39.34 -2.93 -12.19
CA ASP A 388 -39.96 -1.61 -12.32
C ASP A 388 -40.26 -0.94 -10.96
N ARG A 389 -39.95 -1.63 -9.85
CA ARG A 389 -40.20 -1.17 -8.48
C ARG A 389 -39.07 -1.56 -7.53
N THR A 390 -38.98 -0.83 -6.43
CA THR A 390 -37.96 -1.01 -5.39
C THR A 390 -38.62 -1.25 -4.04
N LEU A 391 -38.14 -2.24 -3.29
CA LEU A 391 -38.47 -2.41 -1.88
C LEU A 391 -37.24 -2.06 -1.05
N VAL A 392 -37.41 -1.26 0.00
CA VAL A 392 -36.34 -0.97 0.96
C VAL A 392 -36.64 -1.66 2.27
N VAL A 393 -35.70 -2.49 2.73
CA VAL A 393 -35.81 -3.27 3.97
C VAL A 393 -34.59 -3.00 4.84
N ASP A 394 -34.68 -3.25 6.15
CA ASP A 394 -33.57 -3.05 7.07
C ASP A 394 -32.74 -4.33 7.27
N GLU A 395 -31.43 -4.19 7.47
CA GLU A 395 -30.53 -5.30 7.75
C GLU A 395 -30.81 -5.86 9.16
N GLU A 396 -31.43 -7.04 9.24
CA GLU A 396 -31.57 -7.81 10.49
C GLU A 396 -30.45 -8.84 10.70
N GLY A 397 -29.44 -8.85 9.81
CA GLY A 397 -28.24 -9.69 9.89
C GLY A 397 -27.91 -10.41 8.57
N LYS A 398 -26.69 -10.95 8.48
CA LYS A 398 -26.16 -11.59 7.27
C LYS A 398 -26.04 -13.12 7.42
N PRO A 399 -26.16 -13.91 6.34
CA PRO A 399 -26.64 -13.53 5.00
C PRO A 399 -28.12 -13.14 5.00
N PHE A 400 -28.51 -12.19 4.13
CA PHE A 400 -29.86 -11.62 4.11
C PHE A 400 -30.91 -12.67 3.73
N THR A 401 -30.67 -13.41 2.65
CA THR A 401 -31.61 -14.41 2.11
C THR A 401 -31.79 -15.63 3.01
N ARG A 402 -30.85 -15.88 3.93
CA ARG A 402 -30.99 -16.93 4.94
C ARG A 402 -31.95 -16.53 6.05
N ARG A 403 -32.01 -15.24 6.40
CA ARG A 403 -32.93 -14.72 7.42
C ARG A 403 -34.30 -14.41 6.83
N HIS A 404 -34.32 -13.89 5.60
CA HIS A 404 -35.50 -13.49 4.87
C HIS A 404 -35.55 -14.16 3.48
N PRO A 405 -35.83 -15.48 3.42
CA PRO A 405 -35.91 -16.21 2.15
C PRO A 405 -37.02 -15.68 1.23
N GLU A 406 -38.05 -15.03 1.77
CA GLU A 406 -39.13 -14.41 1.04
C GLU A 406 -38.67 -13.26 0.13
N TRP A 407 -37.64 -12.50 0.53
CA TRP A 407 -37.14 -11.37 -0.26
C TRP A 407 -36.59 -11.81 -1.62
N ALA A 408 -36.04 -13.02 -1.70
CA ALA A 408 -35.55 -13.60 -2.95
C ALA A 408 -36.67 -13.87 -3.96
N ARG A 409 -37.94 -13.91 -3.53
CA ARG A 409 -39.10 -14.19 -4.39
C ARG A 409 -39.87 -12.93 -4.79
N LEU A 410 -39.47 -11.76 -4.30
CA LEU A 410 -40.19 -10.51 -4.57
C LEU A 410 -39.90 -9.99 -5.98
N ARG A 411 -40.95 -9.60 -6.72
CA ARG A 411 -40.87 -8.91 -8.02
C ARG A 411 -40.54 -7.43 -7.85
N ALA A 412 -39.44 -7.17 -7.14
CA ALA A 412 -38.93 -5.85 -6.84
C ALA A 412 -37.41 -5.91 -6.70
N THR A 413 -36.75 -4.79 -6.95
CA THR A 413 -35.37 -4.62 -6.50
C THR A 413 -35.39 -4.47 -4.98
N VAL A 414 -34.90 -5.46 -4.25
CA VAL A 414 -34.78 -5.38 -2.79
C VAL A 414 -33.45 -4.73 -2.43
N LEU A 415 -33.52 -3.54 -1.81
CA LEU A 415 -32.36 -2.82 -1.28
C LEU A 415 -32.34 -2.93 0.24
N VAL A 416 -31.33 -3.62 0.76
CA VAL A 416 -31.14 -3.83 2.20
C VAL A 416 -30.36 -2.66 2.79
N ARG A 417 -30.95 -1.96 3.77
CA ARG A 417 -30.36 -0.83 4.47
C ARG A 417 -29.49 -1.35 5.61
N GLY A 418 -28.19 -1.08 5.52
CA GLY A 418 -27.24 -1.42 6.57
C GLY A 418 -26.14 -0.36 6.75
N PRO A 419 -25.08 -0.69 7.52
CA PRO A 419 -23.96 0.23 7.78
C PRO A 419 -23.20 0.68 6.53
N LEU A 420 -23.25 -0.10 5.45
CA LEU A 420 -22.67 0.23 4.16
C LEU A 420 -23.61 1.08 3.27
N GLY A 421 -24.81 1.41 3.74
CA GLY A 421 -25.89 2.02 2.97
C GLY A 421 -26.83 0.99 2.36
N LEU A 422 -27.52 1.35 1.29
CA LEU A 422 -28.45 0.46 0.57
C LEU A 422 -27.70 -0.50 -0.34
N ILE A 423 -27.74 -1.79 -0.03
CA ILE A 423 -27.10 -2.84 -0.81
C ILE A 423 -28.16 -3.70 -1.51
N PRO A 424 -28.09 -3.89 -2.83
CA PRO A 424 -28.95 -4.84 -3.53
C PRO A 424 -28.82 -6.26 -2.95
N LEU A 425 -29.94 -6.95 -2.77
CA LEU A 425 -30.01 -8.28 -2.19
C LEU A 425 -29.11 -9.30 -2.90
N GLU A 426 -29.02 -9.20 -4.22
CA GLU A 426 -28.19 -10.02 -5.10
C GLU A 426 -26.69 -9.95 -4.75
N LEU A 427 -26.23 -8.88 -4.10
CA LEU A 427 -24.83 -8.68 -3.75
C LEU A 427 -24.50 -9.14 -2.32
N GLU A 428 -25.39 -9.85 -1.62
CA GLU A 428 -25.22 -10.21 -0.21
C GLU A 428 -23.90 -10.93 0.10
N ASP A 429 -23.43 -11.80 -0.79
CA ASP A 429 -22.21 -12.61 -0.60
C ASP A 429 -20.93 -11.89 -1.07
N MET A 430 -21.07 -10.79 -1.81
CA MET A 430 -19.96 -10.08 -2.46
C MET A 430 -19.14 -9.30 -1.44
N TYR A 431 -17.82 -9.36 -1.52
CA TYR A 431 -16.93 -8.61 -0.65
C TYR A 431 -17.03 -7.07 -0.87
N PRO A 432 -17.07 -6.25 0.20
CA PRO A 432 -17.06 -6.60 1.63
C PRO A 432 -18.46 -6.69 2.28
N VAL A 433 -19.55 -6.90 1.54
CA VAL A 433 -20.93 -6.92 2.07
C VAL A 433 -21.08 -7.99 3.14
N ALA A 434 -20.98 -9.27 2.78
CA ALA A 434 -21.02 -10.38 3.74
C ALA A 434 -19.83 -10.35 4.70
N GLN A 435 -18.64 -10.03 4.19
CA GLN A 435 -17.38 -10.08 4.93
C GLN A 435 -17.07 -8.74 5.59
N SER A 436 -18.02 -8.22 6.38
CA SER A 436 -17.83 -7.01 7.17
C SER A 436 -18.46 -7.11 8.55
N VAL A 437 -17.80 -6.49 9.52
CA VAL A 437 -18.26 -6.44 10.92
C VAL A 437 -18.37 -4.98 11.35
N PHE A 438 -19.55 -4.64 11.86
CA PHE A 438 -19.89 -3.31 12.35
C PHE A 438 -20.44 -3.40 13.78
N PRO A 439 -20.29 -2.34 14.60
CA PRO A 439 -21.03 -2.23 15.85
C PRO A 439 -22.52 -2.06 15.58
N GLU A 440 -23.36 -2.37 16.57
CA GLU A 440 -24.82 -2.16 16.50
C GLU A 440 -25.18 -0.70 16.23
N THR A 441 -24.41 0.24 16.82
CA THR A 441 -24.61 1.68 16.61
C THR A 441 -23.45 2.29 15.81
N LEU A 442 -23.78 2.89 14.67
CA LEU A 442 -22.82 3.57 13.79
C LEU A 442 -22.69 5.06 14.14
N ASP A 443 -21.47 5.60 14.05
CA ASP A 443 -21.24 7.03 14.29
C ASP A 443 -21.92 7.91 13.23
N GLY A 444 -22.21 9.17 13.59
CA GLY A 444 -22.95 10.08 12.71
C GLY A 444 -22.24 10.42 11.40
N SER A 445 -20.91 10.46 11.37
CA SER A 445 -20.16 10.72 10.14
C SER A 445 -20.16 9.53 9.19
N SER A 446 -20.01 8.30 9.70
CA SER A 446 -20.16 7.09 8.88
C SER A 446 -21.58 6.92 8.35
N ARG A 447 -22.61 7.19 9.18
CA ARG A 447 -24.02 7.22 8.72
C ARG A 447 -24.24 8.17 7.56
N ARG A 448 -23.70 9.40 7.62
CA ARG A 448 -23.79 10.36 6.51
C ARG A 448 -23.18 9.85 5.21
N VAL A 449 -22.10 9.06 5.26
CA VAL A 449 -21.51 8.44 4.06
C VAL A 449 -22.46 7.40 3.47
N ALA A 450 -22.96 6.49 4.31
CA ALA A 450 -23.95 5.48 3.92
C ALA A 450 -25.21 6.14 3.33
N ASP A 451 -25.80 7.11 4.02
CA ASP A 451 -27.01 7.83 3.57
C ASP A 451 -26.79 8.62 2.27
N SER A 452 -25.60 9.20 2.08
CA SER A 452 -25.24 9.89 0.84
C SER A 452 -25.18 8.93 -0.34
N PHE A 453 -24.65 7.72 -0.15
CA PHE A 453 -24.67 6.66 -1.16
C PHE A 453 -26.11 6.17 -1.40
N SER A 454 -26.86 5.82 -0.34
CA SER A 454 -28.25 5.36 -0.41
C SER A 454 -29.15 6.33 -1.18
N ARG A 455 -29.07 7.64 -0.89
CA ARG A 455 -29.83 8.66 -1.63
C ARG A 455 -29.48 8.72 -3.11
N ARG A 456 -28.21 8.53 -3.47
CA ARG A 456 -27.79 8.50 -4.88
C ARG A 456 -28.26 7.24 -5.60
N LEU A 457 -28.29 6.10 -4.90
CA LEU A 457 -28.81 4.86 -5.46
C LEU A 457 -30.32 4.95 -5.69
N LEU A 458 -31.09 5.46 -4.72
CA LEU A 458 -32.53 5.63 -4.84
C LEU A 458 -32.95 6.58 -5.98
N ARG A 459 -32.15 7.60 -6.31
CA ARG A 459 -32.40 8.47 -7.47
C ARG A 459 -32.31 7.74 -8.81
N ARG A 460 -31.60 6.61 -8.86
CA ARG A 460 -31.44 5.76 -10.06
C ARG A 460 -32.38 4.56 -10.03
N ALA A 461 -32.83 4.17 -8.85
CA ALA A 461 -33.69 3.04 -8.66
C ALA A 461 -35.11 3.33 -9.18
N PRO A 462 -35.85 2.30 -9.60
CA PRO A 462 -37.28 2.42 -9.84
C PRO A 462 -38.05 2.90 -8.59
N PRO A 463 -39.31 3.36 -8.72
CA PRO A 463 -40.12 3.86 -7.61
C PRO A 463 -40.15 2.91 -6.41
N VAL A 464 -40.02 3.48 -5.21
CA VAL A 464 -40.13 2.73 -3.96
C VAL A 464 -41.60 2.44 -3.68
N VAL A 465 -41.90 1.17 -3.38
CA VAL A 465 -43.23 0.67 -3.02
C VAL A 465 -43.20 0.07 -1.62
N GLU A 466 -44.36 -0.07 -0.98
CA GLU A 466 -44.49 -0.70 0.34
C GLU A 466 -44.49 -2.23 0.27
N GLU A 467 -45.03 -2.79 -0.82
CA GLU A 467 -45.18 -4.23 -1.03
C GLU A 467 -44.90 -4.64 -2.48
N ALA A 468 -44.51 -5.89 -2.68
CA ALA A 468 -44.27 -6.45 -4.01
C ALA A 468 -44.76 -7.92 -4.11
N PRO A 469 -45.25 -8.36 -5.28
CA PRO A 469 -45.65 -9.76 -5.50
C PRO A 469 -44.50 -10.76 -5.29
N GLY A 470 -44.82 -11.95 -4.74
CA GLY A 470 -43.87 -13.00 -4.35
C GLY A 470 -43.64 -14.12 -5.38
N ASP A 471 -43.69 -13.80 -6.68
CA ASP A 471 -43.62 -14.70 -7.83
C ASP A 471 -42.45 -14.37 -8.78
N ALA A 472 -41.35 -13.82 -8.26
CA ALA A 472 -40.20 -13.45 -9.08
C ALA A 472 -39.46 -14.65 -9.68
N GLU A 473 -38.80 -14.39 -10.81
CA GLU A 473 -37.91 -15.31 -11.50
C GLU A 473 -36.72 -15.76 -10.63
N ASP A 474 -35.99 -16.77 -11.11
CA ASP A 474 -34.87 -17.41 -10.42
C ASP A 474 -33.87 -16.40 -9.82
N PHE A 475 -33.85 -16.34 -8.49
CA PHE A 475 -32.95 -15.46 -7.74
C PHE A 475 -31.48 -15.77 -7.99
N ASP A 476 -31.12 -17.03 -8.22
CA ASP A 476 -29.72 -17.39 -8.47
C ASP A 476 -29.22 -16.78 -9.78
N LEU A 477 -30.07 -16.75 -10.81
CA LEU A 477 -29.75 -16.10 -12.08
C LEU A 477 -29.59 -14.57 -11.90
N ARG A 478 -30.51 -13.92 -11.17
CA ARG A 478 -30.38 -12.48 -10.84
C ARG A 478 -29.09 -12.20 -10.07
N LYS A 479 -28.78 -13.04 -9.09
CA LYS A 479 -27.58 -12.96 -8.26
C LYS A 479 -26.30 -13.02 -9.07
N ILE A 480 -26.13 -14.06 -9.90
CA ILE A 480 -24.90 -14.19 -10.70
C ILE A 480 -24.76 -13.05 -11.70
N ARG A 481 -25.85 -12.59 -12.34
CA ARG A 481 -25.82 -11.47 -13.28
C ARG A 481 -25.43 -10.17 -12.61
N ALA A 482 -26.04 -9.84 -11.47
CA ALA A 482 -25.70 -8.64 -10.71
C ALA A 482 -24.24 -8.64 -10.22
N VAL A 483 -23.75 -9.77 -9.70
CA VAL A 483 -22.34 -9.90 -9.28
C VAL A 483 -21.41 -9.71 -10.47
N ALA A 484 -21.70 -10.33 -11.62
CA ALA A 484 -20.91 -10.17 -12.84
C ALA A 484 -20.90 -8.71 -13.34
N ASP A 485 -22.05 -8.03 -13.34
CA ASP A 485 -22.14 -6.64 -13.76
C ASP A 485 -21.32 -5.71 -12.84
N VAL A 486 -21.44 -5.88 -11.53
CA VAL A 486 -20.69 -5.06 -10.58
C VAL A 486 -19.18 -5.36 -10.68
N GLN A 487 -18.78 -6.62 -10.85
CA GLN A 487 -17.38 -7.03 -10.96
C GLN A 487 -16.75 -6.59 -12.28
N PHE A 488 -17.33 -6.97 -13.41
CA PHE A 488 -16.73 -6.85 -14.75
C PHE A 488 -17.19 -5.60 -15.52
N GLY A 489 -18.34 -5.05 -15.18
CA GLY A 489 -18.92 -3.88 -15.84
C GLY A 489 -20.33 -4.13 -16.38
N PRO A 490 -21.06 -3.07 -16.77
CA PRO A 490 -22.44 -3.20 -17.24
C PRO A 490 -22.56 -4.14 -18.44
N GLY A 491 -23.54 -5.05 -18.41
CA GLY A 491 -23.84 -6.01 -19.47
C GLY A 491 -23.02 -7.30 -19.41
N ALA A 492 -22.09 -7.41 -18.46
CA ALA A 492 -21.28 -8.60 -18.28
C ALA A 492 -22.11 -9.82 -17.81
N GLY A 493 -23.15 -9.60 -17.00
CA GLY A 493 -24.03 -10.67 -16.54
C GLY A 493 -24.77 -11.36 -17.69
N GLU A 494 -25.34 -10.59 -18.61
CA GLU A 494 -26.02 -11.13 -19.79
C GLU A 494 -25.04 -11.81 -20.75
N ALA A 495 -23.88 -11.19 -20.98
CA ALA A 495 -22.86 -11.73 -21.86
C ALA A 495 -22.33 -13.09 -21.36
N LEU A 496 -22.01 -13.18 -20.07
CA LEU A 496 -21.49 -14.41 -19.46
C LEU A 496 -22.54 -15.52 -19.39
N PHE A 497 -23.76 -15.19 -18.99
CA PHE A 497 -24.80 -16.15 -18.60
C PHE A 497 -25.99 -16.12 -19.58
N SER A 498 -25.67 -16.41 -20.84
CA SER A 498 -26.60 -16.60 -21.96
C SER A 498 -26.54 -18.06 -22.48
N GLY A 499 -27.58 -18.50 -23.18
CA GLY A 499 -27.68 -19.89 -23.66
C GLY A 499 -28.19 -20.87 -22.60
N GLU A 500 -27.90 -22.16 -22.78
CA GLU A 500 -28.30 -23.22 -21.84
C GLU A 500 -27.40 -23.18 -20.61
N MET A 501 -27.96 -22.89 -19.44
CA MET A 501 -27.20 -22.67 -18.21
C MET A 501 -27.37 -23.81 -17.20
N GLU A 502 -26.25 -24.25 -16.63
CA GLU A 502 -26.21 -25.18 -15.50
C GLU A 502 -25.44 -24.57 -14.32
N LEU A 503 -26.05 -24.61 -13.14
CA LEU A 503 -25.45 -24.13 -11.89
C LEU A 503 -25.05 -25.30 -10.99
N VAL A 504 -23.76 -25.43 -10.72
CA VAL A 504 -23.25 -26.39 -9.72
C VAL A 504 -23.22 -25.70 -8.36
N LYS A 505 -24.00 -26.22 -7.42
CA LYS A 505 -24.08 -25.74 -6.04
C LYS A 505 -23.35 -26.67 -5.08
N SER A 506 -22.84 -26.11 -3.99
CA SER A 506 -22.26 -26.87 -2.89
C SER A 506 -23.35 -27.71 -2.22
N SER A 507 -23.13 -29.03 -2.12
CA SER A 507 -24.03 -29.95 -1.42
C SER A 507 -24.22 -29.61 0.06
N THR A 508 -23.20 -29.05 0.71
CA THR A 508 -23.23 -28.67 2.13
C THR A 508 -23.93 -27.33 2.38
N THR A 509 -23.73 -26.35 1.51
CA THR A 509 -24.12 -24.95 1.80
C THR A 509 -25.18 -24.39 0.86
N GLY A 510 -25.53 -25.10 -0.22
CA GLY A 510 -26.43 -24.61 -1.27
C GLY A 510 -25.86 -23.48 -2.12
N LYS A 511 -24.67 -22.94 -1.80
CA LYS A 511 -24.06 -21.81 -2.52
C LYS A 511 -23.59 -22.23 -3.91
N ILE A 512 -23.81 -21.35 -4.89
CA ILE A 512 -23.29 -21.50 -6.26
C ILE A 512 -21.77 -21.59 -6.24
N ARG A 513 -21.20 -22.54 -7.00
CA ARG A 513 -19.76 -22.76 -7.13
C ARG A 513 -19.28 -22.59 -8.54
N ASN A 514 -19.88 -23.28 -9.49
CA ASN A 514 -19.50 -23.22 -10.89
C ASN A 514 -20.73 -22.90 -11.74
N VAL A 515 -20.51 -22.16 -12.81
CA VAL A 515 -21.52 -21.83 -13.81
C VAL A 515 -21.04 -22.38 -15.14
N TYR A 516 -21.88 -23.21 -15.75
CA TYR A 516 -21.67 -23.72 -17.10
C TYR A 516 -22.71 -23.09 -18.03
N CYS A 517 -22.28 -22.74 -19.23
CA CYS A 517 -23.17 -22.26 -20.28
C CYS A 517 -22.82 -23.00 -21.58
N ASP A 518 -23.83 -23.58 -22.23
CA ASP A 518 -23.72 -24.42 -23.42
C ASP A 518 -22.68 -25.55 -23.22
N GLY A 519 -22.76 -26.22 -22.07
CA GLY A 519 -21.87 -27.31 -21.66
C GLY A 519 -20.43 -26.90 -21.29
N ARG A 520 -20.08 -25.60 -21.32
CA ARG A 520 -18.72 -25.11 -21.03
C ARG A 520 -18.66 -24.35 -19.71
N HIS A 521 -17.63 -24.61 -18.91
CA HIS A 521 -17.40 -23.89 -17.64
C HIS A 521 -17.00 -22.43 -17.93
N VAL A 522 -17.86 -21.46 -17.60
CA VAL A 522 -17.62 -20.04 -17.89
C VAL A 522 -17.03 -19.28 -16.71
N ALA A 523 -17.45 -19.58 -15.49
CA ALA A 523 -16.94 -18.91 -14.29
C ALA A 523 -17.19 -19.74 -13.03
N SER A 524 -16.38 -19.50 -12.00
CA SER A 524 -16.56 -20.08 -10.66
C SER A 524 -16.75 -18.98 -9.61
N LEU A 525 -17.80 -19.07 -8.79
CA LEU A 525 -18.07 -18.13 -7.71
C LEU A 525 -17.23 -18.51 -6.47
N ARG A 526 -16.36 -17.61 -6.04
CA ARG A 526 -15.43 -17.83 -4.93
C ARG A 526 -16.15 -17.82 -3.58
N ALA A 527 -15.86 -18.83 -2.75
CA ALA A 527 -16.47 -18.98 -1.43
C ALA A 527 -16.15 -17.83 -0.46
N GLY A 528 -14.93 -17.30 -0.55
CA GLY A 528 -14.40 -16.35 0.43
C GLY A 528 -14.90 -14.93 0.24
N ASP A 529 -15.08 -14.49 -1.01
CA ASP A 529 -15.36 -13.09 -1.35
C ASP A 529 -16.57 -12.89 -2.27
N GLY A 530 -17.26 -13.96 -2.68
CA GLY A 530 -18.46 -13.86 -3.52
C GLY A 530 -18.21 -13.23 -4.88
N LEU A 531 -16.96 -13.23 -5.36
CA LEU A 531 -16.57 -12.76 -6.69
C LEU A 531 -16.33 -13.94 -7.62
N PHE A 532 -16.44 -13.71 -8.92
CA PHE A 532 -16.14 -14.70 -9.95
C PHE A 532 -14.63 -14.83 -10.19
N THR A 533 -14.22 -16.08 -10.38
CA THR A 533 -13.00 -16.47 -11.09
C THR A 533 -13.39 -16.81 -12.53
N LEU A 534 -12.71 -16.20 -13.50
CA LEU A 534 -13.05 -16.36 -14.91
C LEU A 534 -12.38 -17.60 -15.50
N LYS A 535 -13.11 -18.32 -16.35
CA LYS A 535 -12.60 -19.43 -17.18
C LYS A 535 -12.44 -18.97 -18.62
N LEU A 536 -11.66 -19.68 -19.43
CA LEU A 536 -11.39 -19.25 -20.80
C LEU A 536 -12.68 -19.06 -21.61
N ALA A 537 -13.66 -19.97 -21.48
CA ALA A 537 -14.95 -19.86 -22.17
C ALA A 537 -15.74 -18.61 -21.74
N GLY A 538 -15.69 -18.24 -20.46
CA GLY A 538 -16.27 -16.98 -19.98
C GLY A 538 -15.49 -15.76 -20.47
N GLY A 539 -14.16 -15.88 -20.55
CA GLY A 539 -13.29 -14.88 -21.15
C GLY A 539 -13.65 -14.57 -22.61
N GLN A 540 -13.91 -15.60 -23.41
CA GLN A 540 -14.36 -15.46 -24.80
C GLN A 540 -15.68 -14.69 -24.90
N ARG A 541 -16.64 -14.98 -24.02
CA ARG A 541 -17.93 -14.27 -23.96
C ARG A 541 -17.78 -12.80 -23.57
N LEU A 542 -16.99 -12.51 -22.53
CA LEU A 542 -16.72 -11.13 -22.12
C LEU A 542 -15.90 -10.36 -23.15
N HIS A 543 -14.94 -11.02 -23.80
CA HIS A 543 -14.12 -10.44 -24.85
C HIS A 543 -14.98 -9.97 -26.02
N ALA A 544 -15.93 -10.80 -26.47
CA ALA A 544 -16.86 -10.47 -27.55
C ALA A 544 -17.85 -9.35 -27.18
N ALA A 545 -18.30 -9.30 -25.91
CA ALA A 545 -19.33 -8.36 -25.48
C ALA A 545 -18.80 -7.00 -25.01
N LEU A 546 -17.61 -6.97 -24.40
CA LEU A 546 -17.03 -5.75 -23.85
C LEU A 546 -16.02 -5.16 -24.82
N PRO A 547 -16.18 -3.91 -25.30
CA PRO A 547 -15.23 -3.31 -26.21
C PRO A 547 -13.90 -3.00 -25.51
N PRO A 548 -12.76 -3.05 -26.24
CA PRO A 548 -11.49 -2.57 -25.70
C PRO A 548 -11.59 -1.09 -25.27
N PRO A 549 -10.89 -0.68 -24.21
CA PRO A 549 -9.88 -1.45 -23.48
C PRO A 549 -10.44 -2.29 -22.33
N ARG A 550 -11.77 -2.45 -22.15
CA ARG A 550 -12.34 -3.02 -20.92
C ARG A 550 -11.79 -4.41 -20.61
N LEU A 551 -11.24 -4.57 -19.41
CA LEU A 551 -10.61 -5.78 -18.87
C LEU A 551 -9.34 -6.25 -19.62
N ARG A 552 -8.86 -5.52 -20.63
CA ARG A 552 -7.71 -5.94 -21.44
C ARG A 552 -6.38 -5.72 -20.71
N VAL A 553 -5.48 -6.68 -20.88
CA VAL A 553 -4.03 -6.53 -20.71
C VAL A 553 -3.39 -6.94 -22.03
N VAL A 554 -2.82 -5.98 -22.75
CA VAL A 554 -2.23 -6.15 -24.08
C VAL A 554 -0.79 -6.62 -23.96
N LEU A 555 -0.47 -7.73 -24.61
CA LEU A 555 0.85 -8.35 -24.57
C LEU A 555 1.76 -7.92 -25.72
N HIS A 556 3.05 -7.96 -25.42
CA HIS A 556 4.09 -7.98 -26.44
C HIS A 556 4.07 -9.34 -27.18
N PRO A 557 4.26 -9.37 -28.52
CA PRO A 557 4.22 -10.60 -29.32
C PRO A 557 5.09 -11.74 -28.78
N ASP A 558 6.29 -11.44 -28.29
CA ASP A 558 7.23 -12.43 -27.73
C ASP A 558 6.67 -13.22 -26.55
N ALA A 559 5.70 -12.67 -25.80
CA ALA A 559 5.10 -13.35 -24.67
C ALA A 559 3.86 -14.18 -25.02
N VAL A 560 3.26 -13.95 -26.20
CA VAL A 560 1.98 -14.56 -26.59
C VAL A 560 2.02 -16.09 -26.57
N PRO A 561 3.02 -16.78 -27.16
CA PRO A 561 3.04 -18.25 -27.17
C PRO A 561 3.07 -18.85 -25.76
N PHE A 562 3.88 -18.28 -24.87
CA PHE A 562 4.02 -18.76 -23.50
C PHE A 562 2.75 -18.54 -22.68
N VAL A 563 2.10 -17.39 -22.86
CA VAL A 563 0.88 -17.06 -22.11
C VAL A 563 -0.32 -17.86 -22.65
N ALA A 564 -0.36 -18.16 -23.94
CA ALA A 564 -1.34 -19.07 -24.54
C ALA A 564 -1.24 -20.49 -23.95
N GLU A 565 -0.04 -20.95 -23.59
CA GLU A 565 0.19 -22.21 -22.84
C GLU A 565 -0.09 -22.10 -21.33
N GLY A 566 -0.59 -20.96 -20.84
CA GLY A 566 -0.96 -20.75 -19.45
C GLY A 566 0.13 -20.20 -18.54
N LYS A 567 1.29 -19.76 -19.06
CA LYS A 567 2.29 -19.05 -18.23
C LYS A 567 1.77 -17.67 -17.79
N SER A 568 2.21 -17.23 -16.61
CA SER A 568 1.87 -15.91 -16.07
C SER A 568 2.51 -14.76 -16.86
N VAL A 569 1.82 -13.62 -16.90
CA VAL A 569 2.30 -12.40 -17.56
C VAL A 569 3.23 -11.63 -16.60
N PHE A 570 4.42 -11.26 -17.10
CA PHE A 570 5.35 -10.37 -16.40
C PHE A 570 5.24 -8.94 -16.93
N ALA A 571 5.46 -7.95 -16.06
CA ALA A 571 5.26 -6.53 -16.36
C ALA A 571 6.00 -6.05 -17.63
N LYS A 572 7.25 -6.49 -17.85
CA LYS A 572 8.03 -6.16 -19.06
C LYS A 572 7.38 -6.53 -20.40
N PHE A 573 6.40 -7.44 -20.38
CA PHE A 573 5.71 -7.88 -21.59
C PHE A 573 4.34 -7.24 -21.75
N VAL A 574 3.94 -6.33 -20.85
CA VAL A 574 2.68 -5.58 -20.97
C VAL A 574 2.92 -4.34 -21.81
N VAL A 575 2.22 -4.24 -22.93
CA VAL A 575 2.26 -3.08 -23.84
C VAL A 575 1.29 -2.01 -23.36
N ASP A 576 0.08 -2.41 -22.99
CA ASP A 576 -0.94 -1.56 -22.36
C ASP A 576 -1.92 -2.39 -21.53
N ALA A 577 -2.73 -1.74 -20.70
CA ALA A 577 -3.82 -2.36 -19.97
C ALA A 577 -4.96 -1.37 -19.73
N ASP A 578 -6.15 -1.88 -19.42
CA ASP A 578 -7.30 -1.07 -19.01
C ASP A 578 -6.97 -0.21 -17.76
N PRO A 579 -7.11 1.13 -17.82
CA PRO A 579 -6.90 2.00 -16.65
C PRO A 579 -7.89 1.74 -15.50
N GLY A 580 -9.01 1.07 -15.77
CA GLY A 580 -10.01 0.64 -14.80
C GLY A 580 -9.59 -0.58 -13.96
N LEU A 581 -8.57 -1.33 -14.38
CA LEU A 581 -8.13 -2.52 -13.66
C LEU A 581 -7.46 -2.17 -12.34
N ARG A 582 -7.74 -3.01 -11.33
CA ARG A 582 -7.18 -2.93 -9.99
C ARG A 582 -6.51 -4.26 -9.65
N PRO A 583 -5.61 -4.27 -8.64
CA PRO A 583 -5.09 -5.51 -8.13
C PRO A 583 -6.21 -6.46 -7.71
N CYS A 584 -6.07 -7.73 -8.08
CA CYS A 584 -7.01 -8.82 -7.90
C CYS A 584 -8.28 -8.80 -8.78
N ASP A 585 -8.47 -7.84 -9.70
CA ASP A 585 -9.49 -7.96 -10.76
C ASP A 585 -9.14 -9.13 -11.70
N GLU A 586 -10.16 -9.80 -12.26
CA GLU A 586 -9.94 -10.75 -13.36
C GLU A 586 -9.77 -9.98 -14.67
N VAL A 587 -9.01 -10.55 -15.60
CA VAL A 587 -8.62 -9.90 -16.86
C VAL A 587 -8.73 -10.81 -18.07
N LEU A 588 -8.83 -10.16 -19.22
CA LEU A 588 -8.66 -10.71 -20.55
C LEU A 588 -7.26 -10.33 -21.02
N VAL A 589 -6.38 -11.31 -21.18
CA VAL A 589 -5.05 -11.10 -21.73
C VAL A 589 -5.15 -11.23 -23.25
N VAL A 590 -4.72 -10.21 -23.98
CA VAL A 590 -4.88 -10.12 -25.43
C VAL A 590 -3.56 -9.81 -26.13
N ASP A 591 -3.46 -10.14 -27.40
CA ASP A 591 -2.39 -9.64 -28.28
C ASP A 591 -2.67 -8.19 -28.72
N GLN A 592 -1.79 -7.63 -29.57
CA GLN A 592 -1.93 -6.25 -30.04
C GLN A 592 -3.09 -6.04 -31.02
N GLN A 593 -3.67 -7.12 -31.57
CA GLN A 593 -4.83 -7.10 -32.47
C GLN A 593 -6.14 -7.36 -31.70
N ASP A 594 -6.11 -7.32 -30.36
CA ASP A 594 -7.21 -7.70 -29.45
C ASP A 594 -7.64 -9.16 -29.61
N GLY A 595 -6.76 -10.06 -30.06
CA GLY A 595 -6.98 -11.50 -30.01
C GLY A 595 -6.85 -12.04 -28.58
N LEU A 596 -7.83 -12.79 -28.09
CA LEU A 596 -7.79 -13.35 -26.73
C LEU A 596 -6.72 -14.45 -26.60
N VAL A 597 -5.75 -14.23 -25.71
CA VAL A 597 -4.63 -15.14 -25.44
C VAL A 597 -4.86 -15.94 -24.16
N ALA A 598 -5.39 -15.32 -23.11
CA ALA A 598 -5.60 -16.00 -21.83
C ALA A 598 -6.61 -15.25 -20.95
N VAL A 599 -7.04 -15.90 -19.87
CA VAL A 599 -7.70 -15.24 -18.73
C VAL A 599 -6.83 -15.35 -17.48
N GLY A 600 -6.90 -14.34 -16.63
CA GLY A 600 -6.05 -14.27 -15.44
C GLY A 600 -6.55 -13.31 -14.37
N GLN A 601 -5.72 -13.09 -13.37
CA GLN A 601 -5.97 -12.13 -12.30
C GLN A 601 -4.83 -11.12 -12.19
N CYS A 602 -5.17 -9.83 -12.17
CA CYS A 602 -4.22 -8.73 -11.96
C CYS A 602 -3.50 -8.84 -10.62
N ARG A 603 -2.20 -8.53 -10.63
CA ARG A 603 -1.40 -8.26 -9.43
C ARG A 603 -1.01 -6.80 -9.30
N LEU A 604 -0.97 -6.10 -10.43
CA LEU A 604 -0.61 -4.70 -10.58
C LEU A 604 -1.79 -3.94 -11.19
N ASN A 605 -1.85 -2.62 -11.00
CA ASN A 605 -2.70 -1.76 -11.81
C ASN A 605 -1.98 -1.35 -13.11
N ARG A 606 -2.68 -0.69 -14.05
CA ARG A 606 -2.09 -0.26 -15.33
C ARG A 606 -0.80 0.54 -15.17
N GLN A 607 -0.79 1.54 -14.28
CA GLN A 607 0.39 2.40 -14.10
C GLN A 607 1.61 1.60 -13.65
N GLU A 608 1.40 0.61 -12.78
CA GLU A 608 2.44 -0.30 -12.33
C GLU A 608 2.87 -1.27 -13.44
N MET A 609 1.93 -1.87 -14.18
CA MET A 609 2.26 -2.76 -15.30
C MET A 609 3.18 -2.09 -16.32
N LEU A 610 2.90 -0.83 -16.65
CA LEU A 610 3.67 -0.05 -17.61
C LEU A 610 5.00 0.49 -17.06
N ALA A 611 5.13 0.56 -15.73
CA ALA A 611 6.29 1.14 -15.08
C ALA A 611 7.35 0.09 -14.70
N PHE A 612 6.93 -1.13 -14.39
CA PHE A 612 7.83 -2.18 -13.92
C PHE A 612 8.43 -2.98 -15.08
N ASP A 613 9.73 -3.26 -15.00
CA ASP A 613 10.51 -4.11 -15.90
C ASP A 613 10.52 -5.60 -15.48
N ARG A 614 9.89 -5.93 -14.36
CA ARG A 614 9.84 -7.28 -13.78
C ARG A 614 8.65 -7.43 -12.84
N GLY A 615 8.51 -8.64 -12.29
CA GLY A 615 7.40 -8.98 -11.42
C GLY A 615 6.18 -9.40 -12.24
N MET A 616 5.34 -10.22 -11.61
CA MET A 616 4.12 -10.74 -12.22
C MET A 616 3.07 -9.62 -12.31
N ALA A 617 2.64 -9.30 -13.52
CA ALA A 617 1.53 -8.37 -13.78
C ALA A 617 0.18 -9.08 -13.68
N VAL A 618 0.08 -10.27 -14.26
CA VAL A 618 -1.13 -11.10 -14.27
C VAL A 618 -0.76 -12.52 -13.89
N LYS A 619 -1.46 -13.09 -12.91
CA LYS A 619 -1.44 -14.53 -12.66
C LYS A 619 -2.42 -15.20 -13.62
N THR A 620 -1.89 -15.84 -14.66
CA THR A 620 -2.71 -16.57 -15.64
C THR A 620 -3.43 -17.73 -14.96
N ARG A 621 -4.68 -17.96 -15.36
CA ARG A 621 -5.50 -19.09 -14.90
C ARG A 621 -5.58 -20.16 -15.97
N GLU A 622 -5.96 -19.74 -17.18
CA GLU A 622 -6.13 -20.61 -18.36
C GLU A 622 -5.66 -19.82 -19.59
N GLY A 623 -4.82 -20.45 -20.40
CA GLY A 623 -4.40 -19.95 -21.71
C GLY A 623 -5.29 -20.49 -22.83
N SER A 624 -5.17 -19.94 -24.04
CA SER A 624 -6.00 -20.28 -25.19
C SER A 624 -5.55 -21.51 -25.98
N ALA A 625 -4.32 -22.01 -25.76
CA ALA A 625 -3.72 -23.14 -26.48
C ALA A 625 -4.08 -24.51 -25.90
#